data_AF-A0A1Y1Q6U0-F1
#
_entry.id   AF-A0A1Y1Q6U0-F1
#
_cell.length_a   1.000
_cell.length_b   1.000
_cell.length_c   1.000
_cell.angle_alpha   90.00
_cell.angle_beta   90.00
_cell.angle_gamma   90.00
#
_symmetry.space_group_name_H-M   'P 1'
#
loop_
_entity.id
_entity.type
_entity.pdbx_description
1 polymer ?
#
loop_
_entity_poly.entity_id
_entity_poly.type
_entity_poly.pdbx_seq_one_letter_code
_entity_poly.pdbx_strand_id
1 'polypeptide(L)'
;GLQQFYAAYRFKAATFGNLLDSLQADKTFRQTWLEGTGAPSLSIAAHTLTQAAKGYRLQLTLQQGQSGKAFPLAIPVRSHFAGEQAERTDTLQMTQATQTFELAFPGASGS
;
A
#
# COMPACT_ATOMS: atom_id res chain seq x y z
N GLY A 1 15.78 12.03 -6.41
CA GLY A 1 14.69 12.24 -5.44
C GLY A 1 14.93 13.49 -4.62
N LEU A 2 14.91 13.38 -3.28
CA LEU A 2 15.02 14.53 -2.37
C LEU A 2 16.39 15.22 -2.36
N GLN A 3 17.48 14.45 -2.30
CA GLN A 3 18.84 15.02 -2.30
C GLN A 3 19.08 15.88 -3.55
N GLN A 4 18.58 15.43 -4.69
CA GLN A 4 18.69 16.10 -5.98
C GLN A 4 17.83 17.37 -6.03
N PHE A 5 16.60 17.32 -5.50
CA PHE A 5 15.76 18.48 -5.32
C PHE A 5 16.44 19.57 -4.47
N TYR A 6 16.99 19.18 -3.32
CA TYR A 6 17.70 20.12 -2.44
C TYR A 6 18.94 20.73 -3.10
N ALA A 7 19.68 19.95 -3.89
CA ALA A 7 20.81 20.47 -4.66
C ALA A 7 20.35 21.48 -5.74
N ALA A 8 19.26 21.19 -6.45
CA ALA A 8 18.75 22.03 -7.54
C ALA A 8 18.12 23.35 -7.07
N TYR A 9 17.45 23.34 -5.93
CA TYR A 9 16.70 24.49 -5.38
C TYR A 9 17.39 25.14 -4.17
N ARG A 10 18.67 24.86 -3.94
CA ARG A 10 19.42 25.51 -2.86
C ARG A 10 19.38 27.03 -3.05
N PHE A 11 18.90 27.74 -2.02
CA PHE A 11 18.73 29.20 -2.00
C PHE A 11 17.76 29.76 -3.06
N LYS A 12 16.85 28.94 -3.58
CA LYS A 12 15.82 29.34 -4.55
C LYS A 12 14.44 28.97 -4.02
N ALA A 13 13.42 29.74 -4.41
CA ALA A 13 12.03 29.34 -4.19
C ALA A 13 11.70 28.09 -5.03
N ALA A 14 11.00 27.14 -4.44
CA ALA A 14 10.51 25.94 -5.10
C ALA A 14 9.04 25.73 -4.76
N THR A 15 8.28 25.24 -5.74
CA THR A 15 6.88 24.85 -5.52
C THR A 15 6.79 23.39 -5.10
N PHE A 16 5.65 23.00 -4.53
CA PHE A 16 5.38 21.58 -4.25
C PHE A 16 5.37 20.73 -5.53
N GLY A 17 4.98 21.31 -6.68
CA GLY A 17 5.11 20.66 -7.99
C GLY A 17 6.55 20.28 -8.34
N ASN A 18 7.51 21.17 -8.07
CA ASN A 18 8.93 20.91 -8.34
C ASN A 18 9.50 19.77 -7.47
N LEU A 19 8.99 19.62 -6.25
CA LEU A 19 9.32 18.49 -5.39
C LEU A 19 8.81 17.18 -5.99
N LEU A 20 7.55 17.15 -6.41
CA LEU A 20 6.93 15.97 -7.03
C LEU A 20 7.63 15.56 -8.33
N ASP A 21 8.03 16.54 -9.15
CA ASP A 21 8.83 16.29 -10.36
C ASP A 21 10.16 15.64 -10.02
N SER A 22 10.84 16.12 -8.96
CA SER A 22 12.12 15.57 -8.51
C SER A 22 12.00 14.17 -7.89
N LEU A 23 10.80 13.82 -7.41
CA LEU A 23 10.44 12.49 -6.94
C LEU A 23 9.92 11.58 -8.08
N GLN A 24 9.78 12.12 -9.30
CA GLN A 24 9.20 11.42 -10.45
C GLN A 24 7.79 10.91 -10.15
N ALA A 25 7.01 11.68 -9.38
CA ALA A 25 5.62 11.34 -9.11
C ALA A 25 4.82 11.34 -10.43
N ASP A 26 4.20 10.20 -10.74
CA ASP A 26 3.42 10.05 -11.95
C ASP A 26 2.11 10.86 -11.90
N LYS A 27 1.43 10.91 -13.05
CA LYS A 27 0.16 11.65 -13.18
C LYS A 27 -0.94 11.08 -12.29
N THR A 28 -0.98 9.76 -12.13
CA THR A 28 -2.00 9.06 -11.34
C THR A 28 -1.87 9.41 -9.86
N PHE A 29 -0.64 9.45 -9.32
CA PHE A 29 -0.36 9.86 -7.97
C PHE A 29 -0.82 11.30 -7.71
N ARG A 30 -0.48 12.22 -8.63
CA ARG A 30 -0.87 13.63 -8.49
C ARG A 30 -2.38 13.81 -8.50
N GLN A 31 -3.07 13.17 -9.44
CA GLN A 31 -4.53 13.24 -9.52
C GLN A 31 -5.20 12.63 -8.28
N THR A 32 -4.68 11.52 -7.77
CA THR A 32 -5.28 10.81 -6.64
C THR A 32 -5.06 11.55 -5.33
N TRP A 33 -3.85 12.05 -5.08
CA TRP A 33 -3.46 12.56 -3.76
C TRP A 33 -3.46 14.09 -3.64
N LEU A 34 -3.46 14.82 -4.76
CA LEU A 34 -3.42 16.29 -4.74
C LEU A 34 -4.72 16.92 -5.23
N GLU A 35 -5.39 16.25 -6.17
CA GLU A 35 -6.66 16.71 -6.74
C GLU A 35 -7.86 15.95 -6.15
N GLY A 36 -7.63 14.73 -5.64
CA GLY A 36 -8.64 13.94 -4.94
C GLY A 36 -9.08 14.63 -3.64
N THR A 37 -10.38 14.89 -3.51
CA THR A 37 -10.96 15.45 -2.29
C THR A 37 -11.30 14.34 -1.30
N GLY A 38 -10.93 14.53 -0.03
CA GLY A 38 -11.15 13.55 1.04
C GLY A 38 -10.00 12.53 1.18
N ALA A 39 -10.11 11.67 2.19
CA ALA A 39 -9.14 10.62 2.48
C ALA A 39 -9.76 9.23 2.21
N PRO A 40 -8.98 8.25 1.73
CA PRO A 40 -9.45 6.88 1.64
C PRO A 40 -9.71 6.33 3.05
N SER A 41 -10.87 5.73 3.26
CA SER A 41 -11.24 5.03 4.48
C SER A 41 -11.21 3.53 4.20
N LEU A 42 -10.27 2.79 4.77
CA LEU A 42 -10.09 1.37 4.48
C LEU A 42 -10.50 0.51 5.69
N SER A 43 -11.19 -0.60 5.42
CA SER A 43 -11.59 -1.59 6.42
C SER A 43 -11.39 -3.01 5.91
N ILE A 44 -11.22 -3.97 6.83
CA ILE A 44 -11.28 -5.40 6.52
C ILE A 44 -12.76 -5.81 6.54
N ALA A 45 -13.30 -6.15 5.37
CA ALA A 45 -14.68 -6.60 5.24
C ALA A 45 -14.83 -8.10 5.60
N ALA A 46 -13.84 -8.90 5.22
CA ALA A 46 -13.79 -10.33 5.55
C ALA A 46 -12.35 -10.82 5.56
N HIS A 47 -12.10 -11.87 6.34
CA HIS A 47 -10.83 -12.59 6.28
C HIS A 47 -11.05 -14.06 6.62
N THR A 48 -10.31 -14.94 5.93
CA THR A 48 -10.29 -16.37 6.21
C THR A 48 -8.86 -16.86 6.10
N LEU A 49 -8.35 -17.45 7.17
CA LEU A 49 -7.06 -18.14 7.18
C LEU A 49 -7.30 -19.63 7.10
N THR A 50 -6.74 -20.29 6.10
CA THR A 50 -6.81 -21.75 5.94
C THR A 50 -5.43 -22.35 5.93
N GLN A 51 -5.31 -23.55 6.51
CA GLN A 51 -4.09 -24.34 6.38
C GLN A 51 -4.05 -24.93 4.97
N ALA A 52 -2.95 -24.68 4.26
CA ALA A 52 -2.67 -25.25 2.95
C ALA A 52 -1.64 -26.38 3.07
N ALA A 53 -1.44 -27.14 2.00
CA ALA A 53 -0.47 -28.26 1.98
C ALA A 53 0.96 -27.86 2.39
N LYS A 54 1.33 -26.58 2.22
CA LYS A 54 2.64 -26.02 2.59
C LYS A 54 2.50 -24.66 3.29
N GLY A 55 1.80 -24.62 4.42
CA GLY A 55 1.68 -23.42 5.25
C GLY A 55 0.26 -22.90 5.34
N TYR A 56 0.08 -21.60 5.16
CA TYR A 56 -1.21 -20.93 5.34
C TYR A 56 -1.58 -20.07 4.13
N ARG A 57 -2.88 -20.05 3.83
CA ARG A 57 -3.47 -19.14 2.85
C ARG A 57 -4.42 -18.20 3.58
N LEU A 58 -4.16 -16.90 3.47
CA LEU A 58 -5.07 -15.85 3.92
C LEU A 58 -5.82 -15.30 2.73
N GLN A 59 -7.15 -15.47 2.74
CA GLN A 59 -8.04 -14.73 1.87
C GLN A 59 -8.50 -13.48 2.64
N LEU A 60 -8.19 -12.30 2.10
CA LEU A 60 -8.45 -11.01 2.75
C LEU A 60 -9.30 -10.14 1.82
N THR A 61 -10.51 -9.78 2.26
CA THR A 61 -11.36 -8.83 1.55
C THR A 61 -11.26 -7.47 2.20
N LEU A 62 -10.77 -6.49 1.44
CA LEU A 62 -10.67 -5.09 1.85
C LEU A 62 -11.78 -4.27 1.22
N GLN A 63 -12.29 -3.28 1.95
CA GLN A 63 -13.32 -2.37 1.50
C GLN A 63 -12.97 -0.91 1.83
N GLN A 64 -13.18 -0.05 0.83
CA GLN A 64 -13.14 1.39 0.94
C GLN A 64 -14.52 1.94 1.31
N GLY A 65 -14.59 2.73 2.39
CA GLY A 65 -15.83 3.23 2.99
C GLY A 65 -16.15 4.70 2.66
N GLN A 66 -15.23 5.43 2.03
CA GLN A 66 -15.49 6.80 1.64
C GLN A 66 -16.46 6.88 0.44
N SER A 67 -17.26 7.94 0.39
CA SER A 67 -18.17 8.19 -0.73
C SER A 67 -17.40 8.59 -2.00
N GLY A 68 -17.91 8.19 -3.17
CA GLY A 68 -17.33 8.56 -4.46
C GLY A 68 -16.53 7.43 -5.11
N LYS A 69 -15.52 7.80 -5.91
CA LYS A 69 -14.69 6.84 -6.64
C LYS A 69 -13.74 6.11 -5.69
N ALA A 70 -13.45 4.84 -6.00
CA ALA A 70 -12.40 4.10 -5.32
C ALA A 70 -11.04 4.75 -5.58
N PHE A 71 -10.23 4.87 -4.53
CA PHE A 71 -8.85 5.31 -4.64
C PHE A 71 -8.02 4.12 -5.14
N PRO A 72 -7.11 4.32 -6.11
CA PRO A 72 -6.07 3.35 -6.39
C PRO A 72 -5.07 3.36 -5.22
N LEU A 73 -5.03 2.27 -4.46
CA LEU A 73 -4.19 2.14 -3.26
C LEU A 73 -3.13 1.06 -3.44
N ALA A 74 -1.90 1.38 -3.08
CA ALA A 74 -0.83 0.41 -2.83
C ALA A 74 -0.72 0.21 -1.32
N ILE A 75 -1.27 -0.90 -0.80
CA ILE A 75 -1.46 -1.14 0.62
C ILE A 75 -0.33 -2.05 1.13
N PRO A 76 0.60 -1.56 1.96
CA PRO A 76 1.62 -2.41 2.56
C PRO A 76 1.00 -3.28 3.65
N VAL A 77 1.11 -4.60 3.49
CA VAL A 77 0.72 -5.59 4.49
C VAL A 77 1.98 -6.10 5.16
N ARG A 78 2.10 -5.81 6.45
CA ARG A 78 3.17 -6.33 7.31
C ARG A 78 2.64 -7.52 8.08
N SER A 79 3.34 -8.63 8.00
CA SER A 79 2.97 -9.89 8.62
C SER A 79 4.11 -10.41 9.49
N HIS A 80 3.74 -10.97 10.63
CA HIS A 80 4.66 -11.52 11.61
C HIS A 80 4.09 -12.83 12.15
N PHE A 81 4.91 -13.88 12.16
CA PHE A 81 4.54 -15.20 12.68
C PHE A 81 5.21 -15.45 14.02
N ALA A 82 4.50 -16.09 14.94
CA ALA A 82 5.08 -16.49 16.21
C ALA A 82 6.25 -17.45 15.96
N GLY A 83 7.44 -17.09 16.45
CA GLY A 83 8.67 -17.87 16.26
C GLY A 83 9.55 -17.41 15.10
N GLU A 84 9.07 -16.50 14.23
CA GLU A 84 9.88 -15.88 13.18
C GLU A 84 10.35 -14.49 13.62
N GLN A 85 11.64 -14.18 13.45
CA GLN A 85 12.21 -12.87 13.78
C GLN A 85 12.00 -11.83 12.66
N ALA A 86 11.76 -12.28 11.42
CA ALA A 86 11.68 -11.40 10.26
C ALA A 86 10.21 -11.01 9.99
N GLU A 87 9.94 -9.70 9.95
CA GLU A 87 8.68 -9.17 9.41
C GLU A 87 8.68 -9.32 7.88
N ARG A 88 7.60 -9.87 7.32
CA ARG A 88 7.39 -9.91 5.88
C ARG A 88 6.47 -8.75 5.47
N THR A 89 6.90 -8.00 4.45
CA THR A 89 6.10 -6.96 3.82
C THR A 89 5.68 -7.37 2.41
N ASP A 90 4.38 -7.45 2.16
CA ASP A 90 3.80 -7.56 0.82
C ASP A 90 3.06 -6.26 0.47
N THR A 91 2.87 -5.95 -0.80
CA THR A 91 2.09 -4.77 -1.23
C THR A 91 0.89 -5.20 -2.06
N LEU A 92 -0.31 -4.92 -1.57
CA LEU A 92 -1.57 -5.20 -2.26
C LEU A 92 -1.96 -4.03 -3.14
N GLN A 93 -2.21 -4.29 -4.42
CA GLN A 93 -2.71 -3.28 -5.37
C GLN A 93 -4.23 -3.32 -5.41
N MET A 94 -4.88 -2.33 -4.78
CA MET A 94 -6.33 -2.19 -4.73
C MET A 94 -6.79 -1.12 -5.71
N THR A 95 -7.66 -1.49 -6.66
CA THR A 95 -8.21 -0.57 -7.67
C THR A 95 -9.73 -0.47 -7.62
N GLN A 96 -10.38 -1.35 -6.85
CA GLN A 96 -11.83 -1.39 -6.67
C GLN A 96 -12.22 -0.96 -5.26
N ALA A 97 -13.47 -0.54 -5.07
CA ALA A 97 -13.98 -0.16 -3.76
C ALA A 97 -14.01 -1.34 -2.78
N THR A 98 -14.25 -2.56 -3.27
CA THR A 98 -14.11 -3.80 -2.52
C THR A 98 -13.27 -4.77 -3.35
N GLN A 99 -12.25 -5.37 -2.74
CA GLN A 99 -11.36 -6.29 -3.44
C GLN A 99 -10.87 -7.39 -2.51
N THR A 100 -10.84 -8.62 -3.03
CA THR A 100 -10.32 -9.79 -2.32
C THR A 100 -8.91 -10.11 -2.81
N PHE A 101 -8.01 -10.36 -1.86
CA PHE A 101 -6.63 -10.73 -2.08
C PHE A 101 -6.35 -12.09 -1.48
N GLU A 102 -5.42 -12.82 -2.08
CA GLU A 102 -4.86 -14.05 -1.51
C GLU A 102 -3.39 -13.82 -1.17
N LEU A 103 -3.05 -14.11 0.08
CA LEU A 103 -1.69 -14.07 0.61
C LEU A 103 -1.27 -15.48 1.02
N ALA A 104 -0.09 -15.89 0.57
CA ALA A 104 0.48 -17.19 0.89
C ALA A 104 1.65 -17.03 1.87
N PHE A 105 1.55 -17.76 2.97
CA PHE A 105 2.54 -17.74 4.05
C PHE A 105 3.15 -19.13 4.22
N PRO A 106 4.47 -19.21 4.51
CA PRO A 106 5.10 -20.48 4.81
C PRO A 106 4.48 -21.11 6.06
N GLY A 107 4.54 -22.43 6.14
CA GLY A 107 4.28 -23.13 7.39
C GLY A 107 5.47 -22.93 8.32
N ALA A 108 5.22 -22.86 9.63
CA ALA A 108 6.29 -22.84 10.61
C ALA A 108 7.21 -24.04 10.34
N SER A 109 8.45 -23.76 9.93
CA SER A 109 9.48 -24.79 9.86
C SER A 109 9.83 -25.11 11.30
N GLY A 110 9.36 -26.26 11.78
CA GLY A 110 9.73 -26.76 13.11
C GLY A 110 11.26 -26.73 13.24
N SER A 111 11.74 -25.96 14.21
CA SER A 111 13.11 -26.04 14.71
C SER A 111 13.15 -27.04 15.85
#